data_AF-A0A516G6Z7-F1
#
_entry.id   AF-A0A516G6Z7-F1
#
_cell.length_a   1.000
_cell.length_b   1.000
_cell.length_c   1.000
_cell.angle_alpha   90.00
_cell.angle_beta   90.00
_cell.angle_gamma   90.00
#
_symmetry.space_group_name_H-M   'P 1'
#
loop_
_entity.id
_entity.type
_entity.pdbx_description
1 polymer ?
#
loop_
_entity_poly.entity_id
_entity_poly.type
_entity_poly.pdbx_seq_one_letter_code
_entity_poly.pdbx_strand_id
1 'polypeptide(L)'
;MISRRFAALLLCLVALLTSGGLTLAGTGLEAGDEQTEAAVAVRALVSGTTQEALAAVPGDFAAVRGYQPVTEHGQLVRADGGCSSPVPLPEEFEPACRQHDYGYDLLRYADQSGRPLGRWARGAIDDRLADQLRDVCGAGPEQHSCRRMAIVAVTGVELNSRRQGDGVPEESVLTNVALASSAVGLLGLSVALPRRRRSG
;
A
#
# COMPACT_ATOMS: atom_id res chain seq x y z
N MET A 1 -1.18 -41.66 17.99
CA MET A 1 -2.27 -40.73 18.39
C MET A 1 -1.83 -39.30 18.13
N ILE A 2 -2.17 -38.75 16.96
CA ILE A 2 -1.92 -37.36 16.63
C ILE A 2 -2.81 -36.51 17.55
N SER A 3 -2.18 -35.69 18.39
CA SER A 3 -2.90 -34.84 19.33
C SER A 3 -3.80 -33.87 18.55
N ARG A 4 -5.04 -33.67 19.03
CA ARG A 4 -6.01 -32.71 18.46
C ARG A 4 -5.41 -31.31 18.22
N ARG A 5 -4.33 -30.96 18.93
CA ARG A 5 -3.60 -29.69 18.79
C ARG A 5 -2.72 -29.64 17.54
N PHE A 6 -2.14 -30.77 17.13
CA PHE A 6 -1.36 -30.87 15.90
C PHE A 6 -2.26 -30.84 14.65
N ALA A 7 -3.43 -31.46 14.73
CA ALA A 7 -4.42 -31.39 13.65
C ALA A 7 -4.95 -29.96 13.42
N ALA A 8 -5.20 -29.21 14.50
CA ALA A 8 -5.64 -27.81 14.43
C ALA A 8 -4.54 -26.87 13.87
N LEU A 9 -3.28 -27.08 14.27
CA LEU A 9 -2.14 -26.31 13.74
C LEU A 9 -1.91 -26.57 12.24
N LEU A 10 -2.03 -27.83 11.80
CA LEU A 10 -1.94 -28.19 10.37
C LEU A 10 -3.10 -27.62 9.56
N LEU A 11 -4.33 -27.63 10.08
CA LEU A 11 -5.49 -27.02 9.42
C LEU A 11 -5.37 -25.50 9.29
N CYS A 12 -4.82 -24.79 10.29
CA CYS A 12 -4.54 -23.37 10.17
C CYS A 12 -3.40 -23.06 9.20
N LEU A 13 -2.35 -23.88 9.15
CA LEU A 13 -1.26 -23.70 8.18
C LEU A 13 -1.75 -23.94 6.75
N VAL A 14 -2.58 -24.95 6.53
CA VAL A 14 -3.20 -25.23 5.23
C VAL A 14 -4.16 -24.11 4.85
N ALA A 15 -4.96 -23.57 5.77
CA ALA A 15 -5.83 -22.42 5.49
C ALA A 15 -5.05 -21.14 5.15
N LEU A 16 -3.90 -20.89 5.80
CA LEU A 16 -3.00 -19.78 5.46
C LEU A 16 -2.35 -19.99 4.07
N LEU A 17 -2.02 -21.24 3.72
CA LEU A 17 -1.43 -21.59 2.42
C LEU A 17 -2.45 -21.62 1.27
N THR A 18 -3.71 -21.95 1.52
CA THR A 18 -4.78 -21.96 0.49
C THR A 18 -5.45 -20.60 0.27
N SER A 19 -5.30 -19.67 1.21
CA SER A 19 -5.77 -18.28 1.05
C SER A 19 -4.81 -17.42 0.19
N GLY A 20 -3.58 -17.87 0.02
CA GLY A 20 -2.65 -17.35 -0.99
C GLY A 20 -3.08 -17.88 -2.35
N GLY A 21 -4.23 -17.41 -2.85
CA GLY A 21 -4.69 -17.73 -4.19
C GLY A 21 -3.53 -17.54 -5.16
N LEU A 22 -3.17 -18.59 -5.88
CA LEU A 22 -2.42 -18.51 -7.12
C LEU A 22 -3.27 -17.72 -8.11
N THR A 23 -3.39 -16.41 -7.92
CA THR A 23 -3.70 -15.50 -9.01
C THR A 23 -2.43 -15.43 -9.84
N LEU A 24 -2.53 -15.82 -11.11
CA LEU A 24 -1.51 -15.62 -12.12
C LEU A 24 -0.93 -14.22 -11.90
N ALA A 25 0.30 -14.13 -11.39
CA ALA A 25 0.92 -12.85 -11.13
C ALA A 25 0.93 -12.10 -12.45
N GLY A 26 0.22 -10.97 -12.54
CA GLY A 26 0.52 -9.98 -13.56
C GLY A 26 1.98 -9.63 -13.37
N THR A 27 2.85 -10.15 -14.23
CA THR A 27 4.27 -9.82 -14.15
C THR A 27 4.38 -8.35 -14.50
N GLY A 28 4.46 -7.48 -13.49
CA GLY A 28 4.80 -6.08 -13.71
C GLY A 28 6.06 -6.03 -14.56
N LEU A 29 6.09 -5.20 -15.60
CA LEU A 29 7.25 -5.13 -16.47
C LEU A 29 8.47 -4.70 -15.65
N GLU A 30 9.55 -5.47 -15.72
CA GLU A 30 10.85 -5.06 -15.14
C GLU A 30 11.32 -3.75 -15.78
N ALA A 31 11.24 -3.69 -17.11
CA ALA A 31 11.48 -2.48 -17.90
C ALA A 31 10.15 -2.00 -18.52
N GLY A 32 9.51 -1.01 -17.90
CA GLY A 32 8.40 -0.25 -18.50
C GLY A 32 8.90 1.04 -19.15
N ASP A 33 7.99 1.81 -19.76
CA ASP A 33 8.37 3.03 -20.47
C ASP A 33 8.66 4.19 -19.51
N GLU A 34 9.94 4.40 -19.25
CA GLU A 34 10.41 5.46 -18.35
C GLU A 34 10.35 6.86 -18.95
N GLN A 35 9.97 7.05 -20.21
CA GLN A 35 9.97 8.37 -20.87
C GLN A 35 8.53 8.85 -21.17
N THR A 36 7.54 8.27 -20.50
CA THR A 36 6.13 8.69 -20.55
C THR A 36 5.87 9.96 -19.73
N GLU A 37 4.80 10.68 -20.07
CA GLU A 37 4.26 11.75 -19.20
C GLU A 37 3.93 11.20 -17.81
N ALA A 38 3.39 9.98 -17.71
CA ALA A 38 3.13 9.32 -16.44
C ALA A 38 4.40 9.06 -15.62
N ALA A 39 5.52 8.65 -16.24
CA ALA A 39 6.79 8.46 -15.54
C ALA A 39 7.37 9.79 -15.04
N VAL A 40 7.21 10.87 -15.81
CA VAL A 40 7.58 12.23 -15.37
C VAL A 40 6.71 12.66 -14.19
N ALA A 41 5.40 12.44 -14.26
CA ALA A 41 4.45 12.73 -13.19
C ALA A 41 4.78 11.98 -11.90
N VAL A 42 5.05 10.67 -11.98
CA VAL A 42 5.43 9.86 -10.81
C VAL A 42 6.71 10.40 -10.18
N ARG A 43 7.75 10.69 -10.97
CA ARG A 43 9.00 11.26 -10.44
C ARG A 43 8.78 12.61 -9.77
N ALA A 44 8.05 13.52 -10.42
CA ALA A 44 7.73 14.81 -9.85
C ALA A 44 6.91 14.68 -8.55
N LEU A 45 6.01 13.70 -8.46
CA LEU A 45 5.22 13.43 -7.26
C LEU A 45 6.07 12.92 -6.08
N VAL A 46 7.02 12.01 -6.32
CA VAL A 46 7.78 11.36 -5.24
C VAL A 46 9.03 12.14 -4.79
N SER A 47 9.63 12.96 -5.66
CA SER A 47 10.87 13.69 -5.35
C SER A 47 10.84 15.18 -5.65
N GLY A 48 9.82 15.68 -6.34
CA GLY A 48 9.69 17.08 -6.70
C GLY A 48 8.88 17.89 -5.69
N THR A 49 8.76 19.17 -5.98
CA THR A 49 7.82 20.09 -5.36
C THR A 49 6.41 19.86 -5.86
N THR A 50 5.41 20.30 -5.11
CA THR A 50 4.00 20.23 -5.54
C THR A 50 3.72 21.00 -6.82
N GLN A 51 4.46 22.08 -7.09
CA GLN A 51 4.35 22.81 -8.35
C GLN A 51 4.90 21.99 -9.53
N GLU A 52 6.02 21.30 -9.36
CA GLU A 52 6.57 20.38 -10.37
C GLU A 52 5.62 19.20 -10.61
N ALA A 53 5.06 18.61 -9.54
CA ALA A 53 4.08 17.54 -9.65
C ALA A 53 2.82 17.98 -10.40
N LEU A 54 2.32 19.20 -10.12
CA LEU A 54 1.16 19.77 -10.82
C LEU A 54 1.45 20.06 -12.30
N ALA A 55 2.64 20.57 -12.61
CA ALA A 55 3.06 20.81 -13.99
C ALA A 55 3.27 19.52 -14.79
N ALA A 56 3.51 18.40 -14.12
CA ALA A 56 3.74 17.09 -14.73
C ALA A 56 2.46 16.25 -14.90
N VAL A 57 1.27 16.74 -14.48
CA VAL A 57 0.00 16.02 -14.69
C VAL A 57 -0.23 15.81 -16.20
N PRO A 58 -0.46 14.58 -16.68
CA PRO A 58 -0.76 14.33 -18.09
C PRO A 58 -1.98 15.11 -18.56
N GLY A 59 -1.92 15.69 -19.76
CA GLY A 59 -2.92 16.65 -20.22
C GLY A 59 -4.34 16.06 -20.37
N ASP A 60 -4.44 14.77 -20.65
CA ASP A 60 -5.69 14.01 -20.78
C ASP A 60 -6.04 13.19 -19.52
N PHE A 61 -5.27 13.34 -18.43
CA PHE A 61 -5.45 12.54 -17.20
C PHE A 61 -6.91 12.54 -16.72
N ALA A 62 -7.54 13.71 -16.65
CA ALA A 62 -8.93 13.80 -16.19
C ALA A 62 -9.95 13.20 -17.16
N ALA A 63 -9.65 13.18 -18.47
CA ALA A 63 -10.51 12.51 -19.44
C ALA A 63 -10.46 10.99 -19.27
N VAL A 64 -9.27 10.46 -18.95
CA VAL A 64 -9.05 9.02 -18.74
C VAL A 64 -9.49 8.56 -17.34
N ARG A 65 -9.22 9.36 -16.30
CA ARG A 65 -9.44 8.99 -14.89
C ARG A 65 -10.71 9.55 -14.26
N GLY A 66 -11.35 10.53 -14.89
CA GLY A 66 -12.61 11.10 -14.45
C GLY A 66 -12.51 12.15 -13.33
N TYR A 67 -11.29 12.56 -12.95
CA TYR A 67 -11.06 13.60 -11.95
C TYR A 67 -9.77 14.38 -12.21
N GLN A 68 -9.63 15.56 -11.61
CA GLN A 68 -8.38 16.33 -11.56
C GLN A 68 -7.78 16.21 -10.16
N PRO A 69 -6.46 15.95 -10.03
CA PRO A 69 -5.81 16.03 -8.74
C PRO A 69 -5.84 17.47 -8.22
N VAL A 70 -5.86 17.62 -6.90
CA VAL A 70 -5.95 18.92 -6.23
C VAL A 70 -4.75 19.13 -5.32
N THR A 71 -4.41 20.39 -5.07
CA THR A 71 -3.41 20.74 -4.06
C THR A 71 -4.08 20.91 -2.71
N GLU A 72 -3.77 20.04 -1.75
CA GLU A 72 -4.22 20.12 -0.36
C GLU A 72 -3.02 20.12 0.57
N HIS A 73 -3.00 21.03 1.54
CA HIS A 73 -1.91 21.12 2.53
C HIS A 73 -0.50 21.13 1.91
N GLY A 74 -0.37 21.72 0.72
CA GLY A 74 0.88 21.80 -0.01
C GLY A 74 1.30 20.49 -0.69
N GLN A 75 0.39 19.53 -0.89
CA GLN A 75 0.63 18.28 -1.62
C GLN A 75 -0.39 18.10 -2.75
N LEU A 76 0.04 17.51 -3.86
CA LEU A 76 -0.87 17.11 -4.94
C LEU A 76 -1.48 15.73 -4.61
N VAL A 77 -2.81 15.65 -4.57
CA VAL A 77 -3.56 14.49 -4.07
C VAL A 77 -4.81 14.17 -4.88
N ARG A 78 -5.37 12.98 -4.67
CA ARG A 78 -6.76 12.63 -5.05
C ARG A 78 -7.71 13.05 -3.93
N ALA A 79 -8.56 14.06 -4.17
CA ALA A 79 -9.38 14.71 -3.13
C ALA A 79 -10.34 13.74 -2.39
N ASP A 80 -10.92 12.80 -3.12
CA ASP A 80 -11.86 11.79 -2.63
C ASP A 80 -11.20 10.45 -2.29
N GLY A 81 -9.86 10.42 -2.25
CA GLY A 81 -9.09 9.28 -1.78
C GLY A 81 -9.18 9.09 -0.27
N GLY A 82 -8.53 8.04 0.22
CA GLY A 82 -8.48 7.77 1.64
C GLY A 82 -7.60 6.58 1.96
N CYS A 83 -7.29 6.40 3.24
CA CYS A 83 -6.43 5.30 3.63
C CYS A 83 -7.13 3.93 3.44
N SER A 84 -6.73 3.19 2.41
CA SER A 84 -7.18 1.82 2.18
C SER A 84 -6.52 0.86 3.17
N SER A 85 -7.16 0.64 4.32
CA SER A 85 -6.67 -0.24 5.38
C SER A 85 -7.79 -1.08 6.00
N PRO A 86 -7.54 -2.36 6.34
CA PRO A 86 -8.52 -3.21 7.03
C PRO A 86 -8.75 -2.80 8.49
N VAL A 87 -7.88 -1.96 9.04
CA VAL A 87 -8.00 -1.40 10.38
C VAL A 87 -8.04 0.12 10.30
N PRO A 88 -8.78 0.79 11.19
CA PRO A 88 -8.75 2.25 11.28
C PRO A 88 -7.32 2.75 11.43
N LEU A 89 -6.93 3.71 10.60
CA LEU A 89 -5.67 4.42 10.69
C LEU A 89 -5.89 5.81 11.29
N PRO A 90 -4.87 6.42 11.90
CA PRO A 90 -4.95 7.79 12.38
C PRO A 90 -5.36 8.76 11.25
N GLU A 91 -6.23 9.72 11.55
CA GLU A 91 -6.70 10.71 10.57
C GLU A 91 -5.55 11.55 10.02
N GLU A 92 -4.48 11.72 10.81
CA GLU A 92 -3.27 12.44 10.38
C GLU A 92 -2.58 11.80 9.16
N PHE A 93 -2.89 10.53 8.83
CA PHE A 93 -2.33 9.83 7.68
C PHE A 93 -3.08 10.11 6.37
N GLU A 94 -4.30 10.62 6.44
CA GLU A 94 -5.16 10.87 5.28
C GLU A 94 -4.47 11.63 4.14
N PRO A 95 -3.76 12.76 4.38
CA PRO A 95 -3.08 13.48 3.30
C PRO A 95 -2.07 12.62 2.53
N ALA A 96 -1.28 11.80 3.25
CA ALA A 96 -0.29 10.91 2.63
C ALA A 96 -0.96 9.77 1.85
N CYS A 97 -2.04 9.20 2.38
CA CYS A 97 -2.84 8.20 1.68
C CYS A 97 -3.47 8.75 0.40
N ARG A 98 -4.00 9.98 0.43
CA ARG A 98 -4.58 10.62 -0.76
C ARG A 98 -3.54 10.96 -1.84
N GLN A 99 -2.29 11.24 -1.44
CA GLN A 99 -1.17 11.36 -2.39
C GLN A 99 -0.79 9.99 -2.97
N HIS A 100 -0.71 8.96 -2.13
CA HIS A 100 -0.41 7.58 -2.55
C HIS A 100 -1.43 7.06 -3.56
N ASP A 101 -2.71 7.29 -3.30
CA ASP A 101 -3.81 6.99 -4.20
C ASP A 101 -3.65 7.67 -5.56
N TYR A 102 -3.29 8.97 -5.58
CA TYR A 102 -3.01 9.67 -6.83
C TYR A 102 -1.82 9.06 -7.58
N GLY A 103 -0.76 8.68 -6.87
CA GLY A 103 0.38 7.96 -7.46
C GLY A 103 -0.04 6.64 -8.10
N TYR A 104 -0.85 5.83 -7.42
CA TYR A 104 -1.42 4.59 -7.97
C TYR A 104 -2.29 4.87 -9.19
N ASP A 105 -2.97 6.00 -9.19
CA ASP A 105 -3.80 6.42 -10.30
C ASP A 105 -3.01 6.86 -11.54
N LEU A 106 -1.79 7.36 -11.37
CA LEU A 106 -0.84 7.54 -12.48
C LEU A 106 -0.39 6.20 -13.09
N LEU A 107 -0.22 5.16 -12.27
CA LEU A 107 0.14 3.81 -12.78
C LEU A 107 -0.98 3.21 -13.63
N ARG A 108 -2.23 3.32 -13.15
CA ARG A 108 -3.41 2.85 -13.89
C ARG A 108 -3.66 3.66 -15.15
N TYR A 109 -3.45 4.98 -15.10
CA TYR A 109 -3.49 5.83 -16.27
C TYR A 109 -2.48 5.36 -17.33
N ALA A 110 -1.22 5.12 -16.93
CA ALA A 110 -0.17 4.68 -17.85
C ALA A 110 -0.51 3.34 -18.53
N ASP A 111 -1.07 2.40 -17.77
CA ASP A 111 -1.54 1.10 -18.28
C ASP A 111 -2.70 1.24 -19.26
N GLN A 112 -3.74 2.01 -18.92
CA GLN A 112 -4.89 2.27 -19.78
C GLN A 112 -4.52 3.01 -21.07
N SER A 113 -3.50 3.86 -21.01
CA SER A 113 -2.92 4.56 -22.15
C SER A 113 -1.95 3.69 -22.98
N GLY A 114 -1.80 2.41 -22.64
CA GLY A 114 -0.97 1.45 -23.37
C GLY A 114 0.54 1.62 -23.19
N ARG A 115 0.98 2.40 -22.19
CA ARG A 115 2.39 2.64 -21.86
C ARG A 115 2.64 2.37 -20.37
N PRO A 116 2.46 1.12 -19.89
CA PRO A 116 2.64 0.77 -18.49
C PRO A 116 4.07 1.08 -18.00
N LEU A 117 4.16 1.54 -16.76
CA LEU A 117 5.44 1.83 -16.13
C LEU A 117 6.08 0.55 -15.56
N GLY A 118 7.39 0.62 -15.34
CA GLY A 118 8.12 -0.47 -14.69
C GLY A 118 7.84 -0.53 -13.19
N ARG A 119 8.24 -1.64 -12.55
CA ARG A 119 8.07 -1.87 -11.09
C ARG A 119 8.63 -0.74 -10.22
N TRP A 120 9.65 -0.03 -10.70
CA TRP A 120 10.23 1.12 -10.00
C TRP A 120 9.16 2.15 -9.60
N ALA A 121 8.13 2.36 -10.41
CA ALA A 121 7.17 3.44 -10.21
C ALA A 121 6.29 3.17 -8.99
N ARG A 122 5.78 1.94 -8.86
CA ARG A 122 5.02 1.53 -7.67
C ARG A 122 5.89 1.53 -6.42
N GLY A 123 7.11 1.01 -6.50
CA GLY A 123 8.06 1.04 -5.40
C GLY A 123 8.32 2.46 -4.91
N ALA A 124 8.58 3.39 -5.82
CA ALA A 124 8.84 4.79 -5.45
C ALA A 124 7.62 5.49 -4.79
N ILE A 125 6.40 5.16 -5.24
CA ILE A 125 5.17 5.67 -4.63
C ILE A 125 4.97 5.10 -3.22
N ASP A 126 5.20 3.79 -3.05
CA ASP A 126 5.09 3.10 -1.76
C ASP A 126 6.16 3.61 -0.76
N ASP A 127 7.39 3.85 -1.23
CA ASP A 127 8.48 4.43 -0.43
C ASP A 127 8.15 5.87 0.01
N ARG A 128 7.57 6.67 -0.90
CA ARG A 128 7.15 8.04 -0.59
C ARG A 128 6.07 8.06 0.51
N LEU A 129 5.10 7.16 0.44
CA LEU A 129 4.11 6.99 1.51
C LEU A 129 4.82 6.65 2.84
N ALA A 130 5.76 5.71 2.83
CA ALA A 130 6.49 5.30 4.03
C ALA A 130 7.31 6.44 4.66
N ASP A 131 7.90 7.32 3.85
CA ASP A 131 8.56 8.55 4.32
C ASP A 131 7.55 9.51 4.95
N GLN A 132 6.44 9.80 4.28
CA GLN A 132 5.43 10.74 4.79
C GLN A 132 4.80 10.28 6.10
N LEU A 133 4.47 8.99 6.24
CA LEU A 133 3.91 8.46 7.48
C LEU A 133 4.93 8.54 8.63
N ARG A 134 6.23 8.35 8.35
CA ARG A 134 7.28 8.57 9.34
C ARG A 134 7.37 10.04 9.75
N ASP A 135 7.29 10.96 8.79
CA ASP A 135 7.38 12.40 9.05
C ASP A 135 6.20 12.89 9.89
N VAL A 136 4.98 12.45 9.59
CA VAL A 136 3.77 12.76 10.38
C VAL A 136 3.95 12.31 11.83
N CYS A 137 4.55 11.14 12.05
CA CYS A 137 4.81 10.63 13.39
C CYS A 137 6.03 11.26 14.07
N GLY A 138 6.91 12.00 13.42
CA GLY A 138 8.10 12.61 14.04
C GLY A 138 9.00 11.65 14.86
N ALA A 139 9.87 12.22 15.70
CA ALA A 139 10.96 11.47 16.37
C ALA A 139 10.81 11.25 17.90
N GLY A 140 9.76 11.77 18.55
CA GLY A 140 9.61 11.74 20.01
C GLY A 140 9.20 10.39 20.62
N PRO A 141 9.37 10.18 21.94
CA PRO A 141 8.91 8.96 22.62
C PRO A 141 7.38 8.85 22.64
N GLU A 142 6.63 9.95 22.78
CA GLU A 142 5.16 9.91 22.77
C GLU A 142 4.57 9.41 21.43
N GLN A 143 5.37 9.39 20.37
CA GLN A 143 4.95 9.02 19.00
C GLN A 143 5.01 7.50 18.73
N HIS A 144 5.25 6.66 19.76
CA HIS A 144 5.32 5.21 19.58
C HIS A 144 4.05 4.59 18.98
N SER A 145 2.86 5.11 19.33
CA SER A 145 1.60 4.60 18.78
C SER A 145 1.48 4.91 17.28
N CYS A 146 1.71 6.17 16.90
CA CYS A 146 1.70 6.62 15.51
C CYS A 146 2.65 5.77 14.65
N ARG A 147 3.91 5.62 15.06
CA ARG A 147 4.92 4.84 14.32
C ARG A 147 4.52 3.38 14.13
N ARG A 148 3.87 2.76 15.11
CA ARG A 148 3.35 1.39 14.96
C ARG A 148 2.26 1.32 13.89
N MET A 149 1.34 2.28 13.87
CA MET A 149 0.31 2.34 12.84
C MET A 149 0.91 2.62 11.45
N ALA A 150 1.92 3.48 11.36
CA ALA A 150 2.65 3.71 10.11
C ALA A 150 3.30 2.41 9.59
N ILE A 151 3.96 1.64 10.46
CA ILE A 151 4.52 0.33 10.11
C ILE A 151 3.45 -0.63 9.61
N VAL A 152 2.30 -0.69 10.28
CA VAL A 152 1.18 -1.55 9.86
C VAL A 152 0.68 -1.16 8.46
N ALA A 153 0.48 0.14 8.22
CA ALA A 153 0.03 0.64 6.92
C ALA A 153 1.03 0.30 5.80
N VAL A 154 2.31 0.64 5.98
CA VAL A 154 3.38 0.36 5.00
C VAL A 154 3.51 -1.14 4.74
N THR A 155 3.50 -1.96 5.80
CA THR A 155 3.59 -3.42 5.66
C THR A 155 2.40 -3.98 4.88
N GLY A 156 1.18 -3.46 5.11
CA GLY A 156 -0.01 -3.85 4.36
C GLY A 156 0.11 -3.55 2.87
N VAL A 157 0.59 -2.35 2.54
CA VAL A 157 0.84 -1.92 1.16
C VAL A 157 1.91 -2.80 0.51
N GLU A 158 3.09 -2.97 1.14
CA GLU A 158 4.18 -3.79 0.62
C GLU A 158 3.75 -5.24 0.34
N LEU A 159 3.02 -5.86 1.27
CA LEU A 159 2.53 -7.23 1.08
C LEU A 159 1.54 -7.32 -0.09
N ASN A 160 0.67 -6.32 -0.24
CA ASN A 160 -0.25 -6.25 -1.37
C ASN A 160 0.48 -5.97 -2.69
N SER A 161 1.51 -5.12 -2.70
CA SER A 161 2.37 -4.86 -3.86
C SER A 161 3.08 -6.12 -4.32
N ARG A 162 3.73 -6.84 -3.41
CA ARG A 162 4.40 -8.11 -3.72
C ARG A 162 3.42 -9.18 -4.20
N ARG A 163 2.22 -9.27 -3.59
CA ARG A 163 1.15 -10.18 -4.05
C ARG A 163 0.76 -9.91 -5.50
N GLN A 164 0.80 -8.65 -5.93
CA GLN A 164 0.47 -8.20 -7.27
C GLN A 164 1.69 -8.08 -8.20
N GLY A 165 2.85 -8.64 -7.82
CA GLY A 165 4.07 -8.61 -8.61
C GLY A 165 4.64 -7.20 -8.84
N ASP A 166 4.34 -6.27 -7.92
CA ASP A 166 4.72 -4.87 -7.94
C ASP A 166 4.30 -4.12 -9.23
N GLY A 167 3.30 -4.66 -9.93
CA GLY A 167 2.72 -4.08 -11.14
C GLY A 167 1.61 -3.08 -10.86
N VAL A 168 0.79 -2.79 -11.87
CA VAL A 168 -0.33 -1.84 -11.78
C VAL A 168 -1.28 -2.25 -10.65
N PRO A 169 -1.62 -1.35 -9.71
CA PRO A 169 -2.48 -1.69 -8.58
C PRO A 169 -3.90 -2.10 -9.01
N GLU A 170 -4.30 -3.32 -8.67
CA GLU A 170 -5.65 -3.81 -8.93
C GLU A 170 -6.67 -3.25 -7.92
N GLU A 171 -7.82 -2.81 -8.41
CA GLU A 171 -9.00 -2.54 -7.57
C GLU A 171 -9.85 -3.81 -7.49
N SER A 172 -9.64 -4.64 -6.47
CA SER A 172 -10.47 -5.83 -6.25
C SER A 172 -11.11 -5.82 -4.87
N VAL A 173 -12.42 -6.09 -4.82
CA VAL A 173 -13.21 -6.24 -3.58
C VAL A 173 -12.65 -7.35 -2.67
N LEU A 174 -11.98 -8.35 -3.25
CA LEU A 174 -11.30 -9.43 -2.53
C LEU A 174 -10.05 -8.95 -1.76
N THR A 175 -9.40 -7.87 -2.21
CA THR A 175 -8.19 -7.31 -1.59
C THR A 175 -8.45 -6.80 -0.17
N ASN A 176 -9.61 -6.17 0.08
CA ASN A 176 -10.01 -5.69 1.40
C ASN A 176 -10.24 -6.85 2.38
N VAL A 177 -10.73 -8.00 1.89
CA VAL A 177 -10.99 -9.20 2.70
C VAL A 177 -9.69 -9.97 3.00
N ALA A 178 -8.78 -10.05 2.03
CA ALA A 178 -7.49 -10.74 2.19
C ALA A 178 -6.56 -10.02 3.20
N LEU A 179 -6.49 -8.68 3.17
CA LEU A 179 -5.69 -7.91 4.13
C LEU A 179 -6.24 -8.00 5.56
N ALA A 180 -7.57 -8.00 5.72
CA ALA A 180 -8.22 -8.22 7.02
C ALA A 180 -7.85 -9.58 7.64
N SER A 181 -7.65 -10.60 6.80
CA SER A 181 -7.31 -11.96 7.24
C SER A 181 -5.89 -12.05 7.83
N SER A 182 -4.93 -11.31 7.29
CA SER A 182 -3.52 -11.31 7.74
C SER A 182 -3.31 -10.58 9.07
N ALA A 183 -4.04 -9.48 9.31
CA ALA A 183 -3.97 -8.73 10.56
C ALA A 183 -4.50 -9.53 11.76
N VAL A 184 -5.56 -10.32 11.56
CA VAL A 184 -6.11 -11.23 12.59
C VAL A 184 -5.13 -12.35 12.95
N GLY A 185 -4.36 -12.85 11.99
CA GLY A 185 -3.33 -13.88 12.23
C GLY A 185 -2.20 -13.43 13.17
N LEU A 186 -1.74 -12.19 13.03
CA LEU A 186 -0.68 -11.61 13.89
C LEU A 186 -1.18 -11.29 15.31
N LEU A 187 -2.44 -10.86 15.45
CA LEU A 187 -3.09 -10.67 16.76
C LEU A 187 -3.39 -12.00 17.47
N GLY A 188 -3.72 -13.06 16.72
CA GLY A 188 -3.94 -14.40 17.29
C GLY A 188 -2.68 -15.01 17.91
N LEU A 189 -1.49 -14.72 17.36
CA LEU A 189 -0.22 -15.26 17.85
C LEU A 189 0.20 -14.68 19.21
N SER A 190 -0.24 -13.46 19.53
CA SER A 190 0.07 -12.78 20.80
C SER A 190 -0.81 -13.24 21.96
N VAL A 191 -1.99 -13.83 21.68
CA VAL A 191 -2.87 -14.43 22.70
C VAL A 191 -2.49 -15.88 23.03
N ALA A 192 -1.81 -16.57 22.11
CA ALA A 192 -1.48 -17.99 22.24
C ALA A 192 -0.16 -18.30 22.97
N LEU A 193 0.66 -17.29 23.30
CA LEU A 193 1.90 -17.52 24.05
C LEU A 193 1.59 -17.78 25.53
N PRO A 194 1.83 -19.00 26.06
CA PRO A 194 1.58 -19.29 27.45
C PRO A 194 2.51 -18.45 28.33
N ARG A 195 1.91 -17.61 29.18
CA ARG A 195 2.60 -16.80 30.18
C ARG A 195 3.38 -17.75 31.10
N ARG A 196 4.71 -17.80 30.94
CA ARG A 196 5.61 -18.58 31.81
C ARG A 196 5.37 -18.16 33.26
N ARG A 197 4.69 -19.00 34.06
CA ARG A 197 4.62 -18.82 35.51
C ARG A 197 6.03 -19.05 36.05
N ARG A 198 6.64 -18.00 36.63
CA ARG A 198 7.81 -18.15 37.50
C ARG A 198 7.32 -18.81 38.78
N SER A 199 7.70 -20.07 39.00
CA SER A 199 7.60 -20.71 40.31
C SER A 199 8.79 -20.23 41.13
N GLY A 200 8.52 -19.71 42.33
CA GLY A 200 9.52 -19.49 43.37
C GLY A 200 9.96 -20.78 44.03
#